data_AF-I1Y746-F1
#
_entry.id   AF-I1Y746-F1
#
_cell.length_a   1.000
_cell.length_b   1.000
_cell.length_c   1.000
_cell.angle_alpha   90.00
_cell.angle_beta   90.00
_cell.angle_gamma   90.00
#
_symmetry.space_group_name_H-M   'P 1'
#
loop_
_entity.id
_entity.type
_entity.pdbx_description
1 polymer ?
#
loop_
_entity_poly.entity_id
_entity_poly.type
_entity_poly.pdbx_seq_one_letter_code
_entity_poly.pdbx_strand_id
1 'polypeptide(L)'
;EYTKDLELNLRKIFGKLFRKYIKKNNTIVENTSYSSLDELRESWWSTNKKYIWLAMKHGTTCSSGSGDNGDGSVTGSGSSCDDIPTIDLIPQYLRFLQEWVEHFCKQRQGKVKGVIENCKSSKNTSGERIIGGTCNGECKTECKTKCKDECEKYKKFIEECRTAAEGTAESSWVKR
;
A
#
# COMPACT_ATOMS: atom_id res chain seq x y z
N GLU A 1 -11.70 7.20 17.44
CA GLU A 1 -11.56 7.25 18.92
C GLU A 1 -10.25 6.59 19.35
N TYR A 2 -10.09 5.29 19.05
CA TYR A 2 -8.87 4.51 19.36
C TYR A 2 -7.52 5.15 18.98
N THR A 3 -7.39 5.76 17.80
CA THR A 3 -6.14 6.44 17.40
C THR A 3 -5.82 7.66 18.26
N LYS A 4 -6.84 8.39 18.72
CA LYS A 4 -6.65 9.54 19.63
C LYS A 4 -6.24 9.07 21.02
N ASP A 5 -6.83 7.98 21.51
CA ASP A 5 -6.50 7.40 22.81
C ASP A 5 -5.10 6.78 22.83
N LEU A 6 -4.73 6.09 21.74
CA LEU A 6 -3.37 5.57 21.57
C LEU A 6 -2.34 6.69 21.62
N GLU A 7 -2.54 7.78 20.85
CA GLU A 7 -1.62 8.91 20.86
C GLU A 7 -1.55 9.57 22.24
N LEU A 8 -2.69 9.73 22.93
CA LEU A 8 -2.73 10.28 24.28
C LEU A 8 -1.94 9.42 25.27
N ASN A 9 -2.08 8.09 25.18
CA ASN A 9 -1.37 7.15 26.05
C ASN A 9 0.14 7.15 25.74
N LEU A 10 0.53 7.15 24.46
CA LEU A 10 1.93 7.27 24.07
C LEU A 10 2.53 8.59 24.58
N ARG A 11 1.83 9.72 24.46
CA ARG A 11 2.29 11.02 25.00
C ARG A 11 2.52 10.95 26.50
N LYS A 12 1.62 10.32 27.26
CA LYS A 12 1.76 10.13 28.71
C LYS A 12 2.97 9.27 29.06
N ILE A 13 3.20 8.17 28.34
CA ILE A 13 4.33 7.25 28.57
C ILE A 13 5.66 7.95 28.27
N PHE A 14 5.83 8.49 27.07
CA PHE A 14 7.05 9.20 26.68
C PHE A 14 7.28 10.43 27.55
N GLY A 15 6.23 11.16 27.95
CA GLY A 15 6.35 12.27 28.89
C GLY A 15 6.84 11.87 30.28
N LYS A 16 6.43 10.70 30.80
CA LYS A 16 6.97 10.15 32.07
C LYS A 16 8.43 9.76 31.94
N LEU A 17 8.81 9.10 30.83
CA LEU A 17 10.19 8.71 30.56
C LEU A 17 11.11 9.94 30.41
N PHE A 18 10.67 10.94 29.64
CA PHE A 18 11.39 12.21 29.45
C PHE A 18 11.65 12.90 30.80
N ARG A 19 10.63 13.05 31.65
CA ARG A 19 10.82 13.64 32.99
C ARG A 19 11.74 12.82 33.90
N LYS A 20 11.67 11.49 33.85
CA LYS A 20 12.43 10.60 34.73
C LYS A 20 13.91 10.54 34.37
N TYR A 21 14.23 10.45 33.07
CA TYR A 21 15.59 10.16 32.60
C TYR A 21 16.32 11.40 32.06
N ILE A 22 15.61 12.41 31.54
CA ILE A 22 16.24 13.61 30.96
C ILE A 22 16.26 14.75 31.98
N LYS A 23 15.13 15.08 32.63
CA LYS A 23 15.09 16.16 33.63
C LYS A 23 15.93 15.86 34.88
N LYS A 24 16.10 14.58 35.24
CA LYS A 24 16.97 14.15 36.34
C LYS A 24 18.48 14.26 36.01
N ASN A 25 18.84 14.24 34.73
CA ASN A 25 20.23 14.32 34.26
C ASN A 25 20.67 15.75 33.90
N ASN A 26 19.77 16.75 33.84
CA ASN A 26 20.19 18.15 33.63
C ASN A 26 21.00 18.76 34.80
N THR A 27 21.28 17.99 35.86
CA THR A 27 22.28 18.35 36.88
C THR A 27 23.65 17.72 36.65
N ILE A 28 23.78 16.70 35.78
CA ILE A 28 25.05 15.98 35.52
C ILE A 28 25.02 15.39 34.09
N VAL A 29 25.99 15.81 33.25
CA VAL A 29 26.37 15.26 31.92
C VAL A 29 25.81 16.00 30.69
N GLU A 30 26.70 16.80 30.08
CA GLU A 30 26.63 17.32 28.71
C GLU A 30 26.61 16.17 27.68
N ASN A 31 25.74 16.29 26.66
CA ASN A 31 25.72 15.58 25.36
C ASN A 31 24.66 14.49 25.06
N THR A 32 23.67 14.23 25.91
CA THR A 32 22.46 13.44 25.50
C THR A 32 21.14 14.13 25.87
N SER A 33 21.06 15.43 25.65
CA SER A 33 19.84 16.21 25.92
C SER A 33 18.95 16.23 24.69
N TYR A 34 17.86 15.45 24.70
CA TYR A 34 16.80 15.59 23.69
C TYR A 34 16.11 16.95 23.90
N SER A 35 16.02 17.75 22.83
CA SER A 35 15.46 19.09 22.88
C SER A 35 13.92 19.07 22.97
N SER A 36 13.29 17.98 22.50
CA SER A 36 11.84 17.83 22.44
C SER A 36 11.36 16.38 22.68
N LEU A 37 10.05 16.23 22.90
CA LEU A 37 9.41 14.91 23.00
C LEU A 37 9.39 14.17 21.65
N ASP A 38 9.43 14.90 20.53
CA ASP A 38 9.43 14.34 19.19
C ASP A 38 10.80 13.73 18.86
N GLU A 39 11.90 14.42 19.15
CA GLU A 39 13.26 13.86 19.02
C GLU A 39 13.45 12.59 19.87
N LEU A 40 12.90 12.57 21.08
CA LEU A 40 12.94 11.37 21.94
C LEU A 40 12.21 10.19 21.28
N ARG A 41 11.06 10.44 20.64
CA ARG A 41 10.27 9.40 19.97
C ARG A 41 10.96 8.89 18.71
N GLU A 42 11.55 9.78 17.92
CA GLU A 42 12.33 9.43 16.72
C GLU A 42 13.56 8.60 17.08
N SER A 43 14.32 9.03 18.09
CA SER A 43 15.47 8.27 18.60
C SER A 43 15.06 6.91 19.15
N TRP A 44 13.97 6.85 19.92
CA TRP A 44 13.43 5.58 20.41
C TRP A 44 13.05 4.64 19.25
N TRP A 45 12.38 5.16 18.22
CA TRP A 45 12.02 4.36 17.04
C TRP A 45 13.27 3.83 16.33
N SER A 46 14.22 4.71 16.00
CA SER A 46 15.46 4.33 15.29
C SER A 46 16.28 3.27 16.05
N THR A 47 16.30 3.34 17.39
CA THR A 47 16.99 2.37 18.25
C THR A 47 16.29 1.01 18.28
N ASN A 48 14.96 1.00 18.31
CA ASN A 48 14.17 -0.21 18.56
C ASN A 48 13.61 -0.86 17.28
N LYS A 49 13.65 -0.19 16.12
CA LYS A 49 13.00 -0.69 14.89
C LYS A 49 13.44 -2.08 14.46
N LYS A 50 14.70 -2.44 14.69
CA LYS A 50 15.23 -3.80 14.38
C LYS A 50 14.52 -4.90 15.18
N TYR A 51 14.20 -4.64 16.45
CA TYR A 51 13.51 -5.60 17.31
C TYR A 51 12.03 -5.69 16.95
N ILE A 52 11.42 -4.54 16.63
CA ILE A 52 10.03 -4.48 16.15
C ILE A 52 9.90 -5.25 14.83
N TRP A 53 10.82 -5.04 13.89
CA TRP A 53 10.86 -5.78 12.63
C TRP A 53 11.02 -7.28 12.86
N LEU A 54 11.97 -7.70 13.70
CA LEU A 54 12.17 -9.10 14.05
C LEU A 54 10.89 -9.74 14.62
N ALA A 55 10.20 -9.03 15.52
CA ALA A 55 8.93 -9.51 16.08
C ALA A 55 7.83 -9.62 15.01
N MET A 56 7.75 -8.66 14.07
CA MET A 56 6.79 -8.72 12.96
C MET A 56 7.07 -9.92 12.04
N LYS A 57 8.35 -10.25 11.79
CA LYS A 57 8.74 -11.40 10.96
C LYS A 57 8.30 -12.74 11.55
N HIS A 58 8.27 -12.88 12.88
CA HIS A 58 7.91 -14.12 13.55
C HIS A 58 6.49 -14.64 13.24
N GLY A 59 5.62 -13.80 12.67
CA GLY A 59 4.30 -14.20 12.17
C GLY A 59 4.23 -14.50 10.66
N THR A 60 5.36 -14.53 9.95
CA THR A 60 5.43 -14.62 8.48
C THR A 60 6.18 -15.87 8.01
N THR A 61 5.99 -16.24 6.74
CA THR A 61 6.69 -17.35 6.05
C THR A 61 8.21 -17.21 6.08
N CYS A 62 8.72 -15.98 6.29
CA CYS A 62 10.13 -15.68 6.52
C CYS A 62 10.74 -16.38 7.75
N SER A 63 9.92 -16.81 8.71
CA SER A 63 10.39 -17.53 9.92
C SER A 63 10.80 -18.98 9.65
N SER A 64 10.35 -19.55 8.52
CA SER A 64 10.46 -20.97 8.24
C SER A 64 11.71 -21.35 7.43
N GLY A 65 12.65 -20.41 7.20
CA GLY A 65 13.84 -20.68 6.39
C GLY A 65 13.54 -21.01 4.92
N SER A 66 12.30 -20.82 4.49
CA SER A 66 11.91 -20.95 3.08
C SER A 66 12.35 -19.67 2.38
N GLY A 67 13.56 -19.71 1.84
CA GLY A 67 14.03 -18.70 0.91
C GLY A 67 13.10 -18.69 -0.29
N ASP A 68 12.17 -17.75 -0.32
CA ASP A 68 11.51 -17.34 -1.55
C ASP A 68 12.55 -16.58 -2.38
N ASN A 69 13.48 -17.33 -2.97
CA ASN A 69 14.19 -16.95 -4.19
C ASN A 69 13.18 -17.01 -5.35
N GLY A 70 12.16 -16.15 -5.28
CA GLY A 70 11.16 -15.97 -6.31
C GLY A 70 11.60 -14.86 -7.26
N ASP A 71 12.35 -15.27 -8.27
CA ASP A 71 12.50 -14.61 -9.57
C ASP A 71 13.06 -13.17 -9.56
N GLY A 72 14.37 -13.07 -9.84
CA GLY A 72 15.01 -11.81 -10.14
C GLY A 72 14.51 -11.27 -11.48
N SER A 73 13.58 -10.32 -11.47
CA SER A 73 13.47 -9.28 -12.51
C SER A 73 12.34 -8.27 -12.21
N VAL A 74 12.44 -7.50 -11.13
CA VAL A 74 12.00 -6.08 -11.13
C VAL A 74 12.95 -5.32 -10.21
N THR A 75 13.78 -4.46 -10.78
CA THR A 75 14.56 -3.47 -10.05
C THR A 75 13.60 -2.59 -9.22
N GLY A 76 13.52 -2.85 -7.90
CA GLY A 76 12.70 -2.07 -6.97
C GLY A 76 12.53 -2.64 -5.56
N SER A 77 12.57 -3.96 -5.38
CA SER A 77 12.51 -4.58 -4.04
C SER A 77 13.10 -5.98 -4.07
N GLY A 78 14.41 -6.09 -3.81
CA GLY A 78 15.02 -7.37 -3.46
C GLY A 78 14.61 -7.70 -2.03
N SER A 79 13.49 -8.39 -1.85
CA SER A 79 13.01 -8.74 -0.51
C SER A 79 13.64 -10.06 -0.06
N SER A 80 14.90 -10.00 0.39
CA SER A 80 15.24 -10.91 1.49
C SER A 80 14.43 -10.44 2.70
N CYS A 81 13.76 -11.35 3.40
CA CYS A 81 13.19 -11.04 4.70
C CYS A 81 14.24 -10.55 5.72
N ASP A 82 15.53 -10.65 5.39
CA ASP A 82 16.62 -10.17 6.22
C ASP A 82 16.79 -8.65 6.15
N ASP A 83 16.35 -8.00 5.07
CA ASP A 83 16.47 -6.56 4.92
C ASP A 83 15.41 -5.83 5.76
N ILE A 84 15.86 -4.91 6.61
CA ILE A 84 14.96 -4.01 7.34
C ILE A 84 14.46 -2.97 6.34
N PRO A 85 13.13 -2.86 6.11
CA PRO A 85 12.60 -1.86 5.20
C PRO A 85 12.99 -0.45 5.64
N THR A 86 13.46 0.38 4.70
CA THR A 86 13.74 1.80 4.90
C THR A 86 12.51 2.68 4.67
N ILE A 87 11.34 2.07 4.49
CA ILE A 87 10.08 2.76 4.23
C ILE A 87 9.72 3.73 5.36
N ASP A 88 10.21 3.51 6.58
CA ASP A 88 9.97 4.37 7.74
C ASP A 88 10.50 5.80 7.54
N LEU A 89 11.50 5.98 6.68
CA LEU A 89 12.07 7.28 6.30
C LEU A 89 11.25 8.03 5.23
N ILE A 90 10.33 7.36 4.55
CA ILE A 90 9.49 7.95 3.51
C ILE A 90 8.27 8.61 4.17
N PRO A 91 7.88 9.85 3.84
CA PRO A 91 6.65 10.45 4.35
C PRO A 91 5.42 9.53 4.19
N GLN A 92 4.58 9.47 5.22
CA GLN A 92 3.44 8.55 5.26
C GLN A 92 2.50 8.71 4.06
N TYR A 93 2.25 9.94 3.63
CA TYR A 93 1.44 10.22 2.45
C TYR A 93 1.97 9.53 1.20
N LEU A 94 3.28 9.58 0.95
CA LEU A 94 3.90 8.95 -0.22
C LEU A 94 3.82 7.42 -0.15
N ARG A 95 3.95 6.85 1.05
CA ARG A 95 3.76 5.40 1.24
C ARG A 95 2.33 4.97 0.91
N PHE A 96 1.33 5.68 1.41
CA PHE A 96 -0.07 5.38 1.13
C PHE A 96 -0.42 5.58 -0.34
N LEU A 97 0.17 6.60 -0.98
CA LEU A 97 0.00 6.80 -2.42
C LEU A 97 0.61 5.63 -3.22
N GLN A 98 1.82 5.19 -2.86
CA GLN A 98 2.45 4.04 -3.50
C GLN A 98 1.61 2.76 -3.33
N GLU A 99 1.15 2.47 -2.11
CA GLU A 99 0.28 1.33 -1.82
C GLU A 99 -1.04 1.41 -2.60
N TRP A 100 -1.65 2.60 -2.66
CA TRP A 100 -2.87 2.82 -3.43
C TRP A 100 -2.67 2.55 -4.93
N VAL A 101 -1.58 3.07 -5.52
CA VAL A 101 -1.26 2.84 -6.94
C VAL A 101 -1.04 1.36 -7.22
N GLU A 102 -0.29 0.66 -6.38
CA GLU A 102 -0.04 -0.78 -6.53
C GLU A 102 -1.33 -1.59 -6.45
N HIS A 103 -2.16 -1.32 -5.44
CA HIS A 103 -3.44 -1.99 -5.25
C HIS A 103 -4.43 -1.68 -6.38
N PHE A 104 -4.46 -0.44 -6.88
CA PHE A 104 -5.25 -0.04 -8.03
C PHE A 104 -4.80 -0.78 -9.30
N CYS A 105 -3.51 -0.80 -9.62
CA CYS A 105 -2.96 -1.46 -10.80
C CYS A 105 -3.29 -2.96 -10.81
N LYS A 106 -3.14 -3.64 -9.66
CA LYS A 106 -3.47 -5.06 -9.51
C LYS A 106 -4.95 -5.34 -9.77
N GLN A 107 -5.84 -4.57 -9.15
CA GLN A 107 -7.28 -4.71 -9.38
C GLN A 107 -7.66 -4.39 -10.83
N ARG A 108 -7.10 -3.30 -11.37
CA ARG A 108 -7.34 -2.88 -12.76
C ARG A 108 -6.94 -3.99 -13.73
N GLN A 109 -5.79 -4.64 -13.55
CA GLN A 109 -5.37 -5.75 -14.39
C GLN A 109 -6.40 -6.89 -14.38
N GLY A 110 -6.91 -7.28 -13.21
CA GLY A 110 -7.96 -8.29 -13.09
C GLY A 110 -9.26 -7.91 -13.80
N LYS A 111 -9.72 -6.67 -13.64
CA LYS A 111 -10.96 -6.18 -14.28
C LYS A 111 -10.82 -6.03 -15.79
N VAL A 112 -9.68 -5.50 -16.26
CA VAL A 112 -9.38 -5.37 -17.70
C VAL A 112 -9.30 -6.73 -18.38
N LYS A 113 -8.78 -7.76 -17.70
CA LYS A 113 -8.76 -9.13 -18.24
C LYS A 113 -10.17 -9.62 -18.60
N GLY A 114 -11.16 -9.43 -17.72
CA GLY A 114 -12.55 -9.78 -18.00
C GLY A 114 -13.15 -9.02 -19.19
N VAL A 115 -12.86 -7.72 -19.30
CA VAL A 115 -13.26 -6.92 -20.48
C VAL A 115 -12.60 -7.46 -21.75
N ILE A 116 -11.29 -7.72 -21.72
CA ILE A 116 -10.54 -8.23 -22.88
C ILE A 116 -11.07 -9.59 -23.33
N GLU A 117 -11.35 -10.51 -22.40
CA GLU A 117 -11.86 -11.85 -22.71
C GLU A 117 -13.23 -11.79 -23.39
N ASN A 118 -14.12 -10.91 -22.93
CA ASN A 118 -15.50 -10.81 -23.44
C ASN A 118 -15.65 -9.86 -24.63
N CYS A 119 -14.75 -8.88 -24.80
CA CYS A 119 -14.84 -7.85 -25.84
C CYS A 119 -13.78 -7.97 -26.94
N LYS A 120 -12.79 -8.87 -26.83
CA LYS A 120 -11.75 -9.01 -27.87
C LYS A 120 -12.39 -9.21 -29.23
N SER A 121 -12.04 -8.36 -30.19
CA SER A 121 -12.61 -8.45 -31.53
C SER A 121 -11.80 -9.40 -32.42
N SER A 122 -12.44 -10.30 -33.17
CA SER A 122 -11.82 -11.00 -34.30
C SER A 122 -12.30 -10.40 -35.63
N LYS A 123 -11.60 -10.74 -36.72
CA LYS A 123 -12.10 -10.49 -38.08
C LYS A 123 -12.86 -11.74 -38.53
N ASN A 124 -14.07 -11.56 -39.06
CA ASN A 124 -14.76 -12.64 -39.75
C ASN A 124 -14.16 -12.89 -41.15
N THR A 125 -14.66 -13.92 -41.84
CA THR A 125 -14.28 -14.26 -43.22
C THR A 125 -14.55 -13.15 -44.24
N SER A 126 -15.42 -12.17 -43.93
CA SER A 126 -15.66 -10.98 -44.76
C SER A 126 -14.78 -9.77 -44.40
N GLY A 127 -13.86 -9.91 -43.44
CA GLY A 127 -12.95 -8.83 -43.01
C GLY A 127 -13.57 -7.80 -42.05
N GLU A 128 -14.84 -7.96 -41.68
CA GLU A 128 -15.54 -7.12 -40.71
C GLU A 128 -15.07 -7.41 -39.28
N ARG A 129 -14.89 -6.35 -38.48
CA ARG A 129 -14.39 -6.44 -37.10
C ARG A 129 -15.57 -6.78 -36.17
N ILE A 130 -15.60 -8.01 -35.65
CA ILE A 130 -16.62 -8.47 -34.71
C ILE A 130 -16.07 -8.40 -33.29
N ILE A 131 -16.71 -7.63 -32.42
CA ILE A 131 -16.44 -7.61 -30.96
C ILE A 131 -16.91 -8.96 -30.37
N GLY A 132 -16.04 -9.67 -29.65
CA GLY A 132 -16.32 -11.03 -29.14
C GLY A 132 -15.93 -12.09 -30.16
N GLY A 133 -14.65 -12.18 -30.50
CA GLY A 133 -14.15 -12.83 -31.70
C GLY A 133 -14.31 -14.35 -31.83
N THR A 134 -14.81 -15.01 -30.78
CA THR A 134 -15.24 -16.42 -30.78
C THR A 134 -16.75 -16.58 -31.04
N CYS A 135 -17.49 -15.48 -31.16
CA CYS A 135 -18.95 -15.48 -31.27
C CYS A 135 -19.39 -15.39 -32.74
N ASN A 136 -19.61 -16.54 -33.38
CA ASN A 136 -20.22 -16.63 -34.71
C ASN A 136 -21.75 -16.84 -34.60
N GLY A 137 -22.52 -16.29 -35.53
CA GLY A 137 -23.97 -16.54 -35.65
C GLY A 137 -24.85 -15.86 -34.60
N GLU A 138 -25.91 -16.53 -34.13
CA GLU A 138 -26.88 -16.04 -33.13
C GLU A 138 -26.25 -15.61 -31.80
N CYS A 139 -25.01 -16.03 -31.52
CA CYS A 139 -24.18 -15.61 -30.39
C CYS A 139 -23.70 -14.13 -30.46
N LYS A 140 -23.89 -13.41 -31.58
CA LYS A 140 -23.42 -12.01 -31.74
C LYS A 140 -24.12 -11.03 -30.80
N THR A 141 -25.42 -11.19 -30.56
CA THR A 141 -26.20 -10.36 -29.63
C THR A 141 -25.82 -10.65 -28.19
N GLU A 142 -25.68 -11.92 -27.81
CA GLU A 142 -25.29 -12.33 -26.46
C GLU A 142 -23.89 -11.85 -26.09
N CYS A 143 -22.92 -11.97 -27.01
CA CYS A 143 -21.56 -11.46 -26.78
C CYS A 143 -21.48 -9.93 -26.73
N LYS A 144 -22.32 -9.23 -27.50
CA LYS A 144 -22.45 -7.77 -27.40
C LYS A 144 -22.99 -7.35 -26.03
N THR A 145 -23.98 -8.08 -25.50
CA THR A 145 -24.51 -7.86 -24.15
C THR A 145 -23.46 -8.14 -23.08
N LYS A 146 -22.79 -9.30 -23.10
CA LYS A 146 -21.72 -9.65 -22.15
C LYS A 146 -20.56 -8.66 -22.15
N CYS A 147 -20.11 -8.24 -23.33
CA CYS A 147 -19.07 -7.22 -23.45
C CYS A 147 -19.53 -5.87 -22.84
N LYS A 148 -20.77 -5.45 -23.13
CA LYS A 148 -21.34 -4.24 -22.55
C LYS A 148 -21.39 -4.33 -21.03
N ASP A 149 -21.84 -5.46 -20.47
CA ASP A 149 -21.95 -5.67 -19.03
C ASP A 149 -20.57 -5.59 -18.34
N GLU A 150 -19.54 -6.22 -18.91
CA GLU A 150 -18.17 -6.14 -18.38
C GLU A 150 -17.58 -4.73 -18.52
N CYS A 151 -17.89 -4.00 -19.59
CA CYS A 151 -17.48 -2.61 -19.75
C CYS A 151 -18.15 -1.70 -18.70
N GLU A 152 -19.43 -1.89 -18.41
CA GLU A 152 -20.14 -1.13 -17.36
C GLU A 152 -19.58 -1.44 -15.96
N LYS A 153 -19.28 -2.72 -15.66
CA LYS A 153 -18.60 -3.09 -14.42
C LYS A 153 -17.23 -2.41 -14.29
N TYR A 154 -16.45 -2.41 -15.36
CA TYR A 154 -15.15 -1.75 -15.39
C TYR A 154 -15.28 -0.23 -15.22
N LYS A 155 -16.22 0.39 -15.92
CA LYS A 155 -16.50 1.83 -15.80
C LYS A 155 -16.88 2.21 -14.37
N LYS A 156 -17.79 1.45 -13.74
CA LYS A 156 -18.18 1.66 -12.35
C LYS A 156 -16.98 1.58 -11.40
N PHE A 157 -16.12 0.57 -11.58
CA PHE A 157 -14.89 0.43 -10.81
C PHE A 157 -13.95 1.65 -10.95
N ILE A 158 -13.79 2.18 -12.16
CA ILE A 158 -12.95 3.37 -12.40
C ILE A 158 -13.54 4.61 -11.74
N GLU A 159 -14.86 4.82 -11.81
CA GLU A 159 -15.51 5.97 -11.15
C GLU A 159 -15.42 5.91 -9.62
N GLU A 160 -15.57 4.73 -9.03
CA GLU A 160 -15.36 4.51 -7.60
C GLU A 160 -13.92 4.85 -7.20
N CYS A 161 -12.94 4.42 -8.00
CA CYS A 161 -11.52 4.71 -7.77
C CYS A 161 -11.20 6.21 -7.94
N ARG A 162 -11.81 6.88 -8.92
CA ARG A 162 -11.66 8.33 -9.13
C ARG A 162 -12.17 9.11 -7.93
N THR A 163 -13.36 8.77 -7.45
CA THR A 163 -13.96 9.41 -6.27
C THR A 163 -13.09 9.21 -5.03
N ALA A 164 -12.54 8.01 -4.84
CA ALA A 164 -11.62 7.73 -3.75
C ALA A 164 -10.32 8.56 -3.85
N ALA A 165 -9.78 8.74 -5.07
CA ALA A 165 -8.58 9.55 -5.30
C ALA A 165 -8.82 11.06 -5.07
N GLU A 166 -9.99 11.58 -5.45
CA GLU A 166 -10.39 12.97 -5.17
C GLU A 166 -10.53 13.19 -3.66
N GLY A 167 -11.17 12.25 -2.95
CA GLY A 167 -11.30 12.30 -1.50
C GLY A 167 -9.97 12.19 -0.75
N THR A 168 -9.00 11.42 -1.25
CA THR A 168 -7.66 11.34 -0.64
C THR A 168 -6.83 12.59 -0.92
N ALA A 169 -6.93 13.19 -2.11
CA ALA A 169 -6.24 14.44 -2.46
C ALA A 169 -6.70 15.64 -1.62
N GLU A 170 -7.96 15.68 -1.20
CA GLU A 170 -8.52 16.74 -0.35
C GLU A 170 -8.43 16.44 1.17
N SER A 171 -7.98 15.24 1.55
CA SER A 171 -7.97 14.82 2.94
C SER A 171 -6.99 15.63 3.79
N SER A 172 -7.35 15.86 5.06
CA SER A 172 -6.52 16.66 6.00
C SER A 172 -5.13 16.03 6.28
N TRP A 173 -4.92 14.78 5.90
CA TRP A 173 -3.65 14.04 6.01
C TRP A 173 -2.61 14.47 4.96
N VAL A 174 -3.04 15.07 3.83
CA VAL A 174 -2.14 15.58 2.77
C VAL A 174 -1.50 16.91 3.16
N LYS A 175 -2.13 17.65 4.08
CA LYS A 175 -1.72 19.02 4.47
C LYS A 175 -0.77 19.07 5.68
N ARG A 176 -0.16 17.95 6.05
CA ARG A 176 0.68 17.84 7.25
C ARG A 176 2.16 17.67 6.93
#